data_AF-A0A2V9Z8Y5-F1
#
_entry.id   AF-A0A2V9Z8Y5-F1
#
_cell.length_a   1.000
_cell.length_b   1.000
_cell.length_c   1.000
_cell.angle_alpha   90.00
_cell.angle_beta   90.00
_cell.angle_gamma   90.00
#
_symmetry.space_group_name_H-M   'P 1'
#
loop_
_entity.id
_entity.type
_entity.pdbx_description
1 polymer ?
#
loop_
_entity_poly.entity_id
_entity_poly.type
_entity_poly.pdbx_seq_one_letter_code
_entity_poly.pdbx_strand_id
1 'polypeptide(L)'
;PTMSSLFLALFAFVASSFRSRAALQAEILALRHQLAVFQNNAPRRLRLHRCDRLLWVMLYRFWSGWRRCLHMVQPDTVLRWHRRAFAWHWTRKSRRLLGRPEIAASVRDLIRRMQQANPLWGAPRIHGELLKLGIAVAQSTVAKYLPRPRKPPSQTWRTFLTNHLAQTVAIDFFTVPTATFRVLFVFVVLSHERRRVVPKKGTLPVLENLRWRVVKGHLELTATDLDNSLHISMPYAAAAITNSVDVLVPAKELYQAVKTESAPNMEIRIHDGKFEVRANNRTLVLTASEPKNFPQIPDGELSLRGQILASALETALAKALFCVSTESTRYSTDVVKLEMGDSVFRVVGTDGHRLSVVEGAAKNGTNSAVFSTLLLRSTASILSKLEADGESGWVQFSTCGSEQEFNLFVLPDGSGLIARRGQGQFPNYENVIPKAPLEGKVVFQREELLDGLTKLSATARKSQNAAVKLELSKSPACIKAENDGTANPRCSGARSCFGKSQGHRRQSPVPDSVRQESGDRDRLDEAIPKGDLRGDRV
;
A
#
# COMPACT_ATOMS: atom_id res chain seq x y z
N PRO A 1 -16.66 40.28 48.19
CA PRO A 1 -15.56 40.06 47.20
C PRO A 1 -14.56 38.94 47.55
N THR A 2 -14.65 38.27 48.71
CA THR A 2 -13.64 37.28 49.18
C THR A 2 -14.07 35.81 49.10
N MET A 3 -15.38 35.52 49.02
CA MET A 3 -15.91 34.14 48.99
C MET A 3 -15.71 33.46 47.63
N SER A 4 -15.86 34.18 46.51
CA SER A 4 -15.69 33.61 45.16
C SER A 4 -14.25 33.20 44.86
N SER A 5 -13.25 33.93 45.38
CA SER A 5 -11.83 33.58 45.26
C SER A 5 -11.46 32.32 46.03
N LEU A 6 -12.09 32.07 47.18
CA LEU A 6 -11.87 30.87 47.98
C LEU A 6 -12.44 29.61 47.30
N PHE A 7 -13.66 29.70 46.75
CA PHE A 7 -14.26 28.61 45.99
C PHE A 7 -13.50 28.30 44.70
N LEU A 8 -13.01 29.32 43.98
CA LEU A 8 -12.15 29.15 42.81
C LEU A 8 -10.81 28.51 43.17
N ALA A 9 -10.21 28.88 44.31
CA ALA A 9 -8.96 28.30 44.79
C ALA A 9 -9.16 26.83 45.21
N LEU A 10 -10.26 26.50 45.88
CA LEU A 10 -10.60 25.14 46.29
C LEU A 10 -10.86 24.24 45.07
N PHE A 11 -11.59 24.74 44.08
CA PHE A 11 -11.86 24.03 42.83
C PHE A 11 -10.59 23.84 41.99
N ALA A 12 -9.73 24.85 41.93
CA ALA A 12 -8.42 24.74 41.29
C ALA A 12 -7.52 23.72 42.00
N PHE A 13 -7.56 23.65 43.33
CA PHE A 13 -6.83 22.66 44.13
C PHE A 13 -7.30 21.24 43.81
N VAL A 14 -8.62 20.99 43.82
CA VAL A 14 -9.18 19.68 43.47
C VAL A 14 -8.85 19.31 42.01
N ALA A 15 -9.01 20.23 41.05
CA ALA A 15 -8.68 19.99 39.65
C ALA A 15 -7.17 19.77 39.42
N SER A 16 -6.30 20.34 40.27
CA SER A 16 -4.85 20.16 40.20
C SER A 16 -4.41 18.77 40.66
N SER A 17 -5.12 18.14 41.59
CA SER A 17 -4.84 16.78 42.08
C SER A 17 -4.98 15.70 41.01
N PHE A 18 -5.73 15.97 39.93
CA PHE A 18 -5.90 15.07 38.78
C PHE A 18 -4.89 15.32 37.65
N ARG A 19 -4.00 16.32 37.76
CA ARG A 19 -2.99 16.64 36.74
C ARG A 19 -1.67 15.94 37.03
N SER A 20 -0.95 15.53 35.98
CA SER A 20 0.40 14.96 36.11
C SER A 20 1.35 15.94 36.84
N ARG A 21 2.21 15.41 37.72
CA ARG A 21 3.20 16.22 38.49
C ARG A 21 4.05 17.13 37.60
N ALA A 22 4.42 16.64 36.41
CA ALA A 22 5.19 17.42 35.42
C ALA A 22 4.40 18.61 34.85
N ALA A 23 3.09 18.44 34.59
CA ALA A 23 2.25 19.53 34.10
C ALA A 23 2.05 20.63 35.15
N LEU A 24 1.90 20.26 36.43
CA LEU A 24 1.80 21.21 37.53
C LEU A 24 3.10 22.00 37.74
N GLN A 25 4.25 21.33 37.67
CA GLN A 25 5.55 21.99 37.76
C GLN A 25 5.78 22.96 36.59
N ALA A 26 5.38 22.57 35.37
CA ALA A 26 5.45 23.45 34.21
C ALA A 26 4.52 24.67 34.33
N GLU A 27 3.32 24.49 34.89
CA GLU A 27 2.37 25.56 35.19
C GLU A 27 2.92 26.55 36.23
N ILE A 28 3.47 26.03 37.34
CA ILE A 28 4.14 26.85 38.36
C ILE A 28 5.34 27.60 37.78
N LEU A 29 6.17 26.94 36.96
CA LEU A 29 7.32 27.56 36.30
C LEU A 29 6.87 28.70 35.37
N ALA A 30 5.84 28.48 34.56
CA ALA A 30 5.29 29.45 33.64
C ALA A 30 4.75 30.70 34.37
N LEU A 31 3.97 30.48 35.44
CA LEU A 31 3.37 31.57 36.24
C LEU A 31 4.43 32.33 37.04
N ARG A 32 5.40 31.65 37.66
CA ARG A 32 6.53 32.30 38.36
C ARG A 32 7.38 33.12 37.40
N HIS A 33 7.64 32.60 36.21
CA HIS A 33 8.38 33.34 35.19
C HIS A 33 7.62 34.59 34.73
N GLN A 34 6.29 34.51 34.52
CA GLN A 34 5.48 35.68 34.19
C GLN A 34 5.54 36.73 35.30
N LEU A 35 5.34 36.33 36.56
CA LEU A 35 5.40 37.24 37.71
C LEU A 35 6.76 37.94 37.79
N ALA A 36 7.87 37.21 37.63
CA ALA A 36 9.21 37.78 37.64
C ALA A 36 9.42 38.80 36.50
N VAL A 37 8.92 38.51 35.30
CA VAL A 37 9.01 39.42 34.15
C VAL A 37 8.14 40.66 34.34
N PHE A 38 6.97 40.55 34.98
CA PHE A 38 6.11 41.68 35.32
C PHE A 38 6.74 42.59 36.39
N GLN A 39 7.29 42.00 37.46
CA GLN A 39 7.95 42.74 38.55
C GLN A 39 9.18 43.51 38.06
N ASN A 40 9.99 42.91 37.18
CA ASN A 40 11.21 43.53 36.68
C ASN A 40 11.00 44.62 35.61
N ASN A 41 9.80 44.74 35.02
CA ASN A 41 9.55 45.63 33.87
C ASN A 41 8.53 46.75 34.11
N ALA A 42 8.01 46.90 35.34
CA ALA A 42 7.15 48.04 35.69
C ALA A 42 7.99 49.32 35.89
N PRO A 43 7.62 50.51 35.34
CA PRO A 43 6.30 50.88 34.80
C PRO A 43 6.26 51.25 33.29
N ARG A 44 7.27 50.94 32.45
CA ARG A 44 7.37 51.59 31.12
C ARG A 44 7.45 50.75 29.83
N ARG A 45 7.43 49.40 29.85
CA ARG A 45 7.07 48.48 28.72
C ARG A 45 7.61 47.08 29.00
N LEU A 46 6.83 46.03 28.68
CA LEU A 46 7.28 44.64 28.78
C LEU A 46 8.42 44.36 27.77
N ARG A 47 9.66 44.28 28.25
CA ARG A 47 10.82 43.89 27.44
C ARG A 47 11.12 42.41 27.67
N LEU A 48 10.82 41.59 26.66
CA LEU A 48 11.10 40.15 26.65
C LEU A 48 12.51 39.87 26.12
N HIS A 49 13.35 39.28 26.97
CA HIS A 49 14.68 38.83 26.62
C HIS A 49 14.64 37.55 25.78
N ARG A 50 15.76 37.21 25.13
CA ARG A 50 15.85 36.01 24.26
C ARG A 50 15.63 34.72 25.05
N CYS A 51 16.08 34.68 26.31
CA CYS A 51 15.91 33.54 27.21
C CYS A 51 14.43 33.30 27.53
N ASP A 52 13.66 34.35 27.78
CA ASP A 52 12.21 34.29 28.04
C ASP A 52 11.48 33.68 26.84
N ARG A 53 11.83 34.11 25.62
CA ARG A 53 11.25 33.57 24.38
C ARG A 53 11.59 32.10 24.18
N LEU A 54 12.81 31.70 24.49
CA LEU A 54 13.26 30.30 24.40
C LEU A 54 12.53 29.41 25.41
N LEU A 55 12.33 29.90 26.64
CA LEU A 55 11.57 29.21 27.69
C LEU A 55 10.14 28.93 27.22
N TRP A 56 9.46 29.91 26.64
CA TRP A 56 8.10 29.71 26.10
C TRP A 56 8.05 28.78 24.88
N VAL A 57 9.06 28.81 24.01
CA VAL A 57 9.19 27.82 22.91
C VAL A 57 9.43 26.40 23.45
N MET A 58 10.12 26.25 24.57
CA MET A 58 10.31 24.95 25.24
C MET A 58 9.03 24.48 25.96
N LEU A 59 8.33 25.38 26.67
CA LEU A 59 7.03 25.07 27.29
C LEU A 59 5.99 24.67 26.24
N TYR A 60 5.96 25.34 25.09
CA TYR A 60 5.13 24.96 23.94
C TYR A 60 5.38 23.51 23.48
N ARG A 61 6.64 23.05 23.54
CA ARG A 61 7.03 21.70 23.10
C ARG A 61 6.63 20.61 24.07
N PHE A 62 6.68 20.87 25.38
CA PHE A 62 6.56 19.84 26.41
C PHE A 62 5.25 19.86 27.19
N TRP A 63 4.46 20.93 27.11
CA TRP A 63 3.25 21.09 27.91
C TRP A 63 2.08 21.54 27.05
N SER A 64 1.02 20.74 26.96
CA SER A 64 -0.19 21.04 26.16
C SER A 64 -1.06 22.16 26.75
N GLY A 65 -0.89 22.48 28.04
CA GLY A 65 -1.66 23.51 28.77
C GLY A 65 -1.17 24.95 28.61
N TRP A 66 -0.06 25.18 27.90
CA TRP A 66 0.61 26.48 27.81
C TRP A 66 -0.28 27.65 27.37
N ARG A 67 -1.29 27.40 26.51
CA ARG A 67 -2.20 28.44 26.01
C ARG A 67 -3.06 29.05 27.11
N ARG A 68 -3.48 28.23 28.09
CA ARG A 68 -4.38 28.66 29.17
C ARG A 68 -3.66 29.52 30.21
N CYS A 69 -2.36 29.33 30.37
CA CYS A 69 -1.55 30.04 31.38
C CYS A 69 -0.76 31.21 30.78
N LEU A 70 -0.82 31.42 29.46
CA LEU A 70 -0.14 32.53 28.81
C LEU A 70 -1.01 33.80 28.85
N HIS A 71 -0.78 34.66 29.85
CA HIS A 71 -1.46 35.95 29.98
C HIS A 71 -0.61 37.14 29.55
N MET A 72 0.70 36.95 29.43
CA MET A 72 1.64 38.03 29.14
C MET A 72 1.64 38.46 27.65
N VAL A 73 1.45 37.50 26.73
CA VAL A 73 1.55 37.72 25.28
C VAL A 73 0.48 36.90 24.58
N GLN A 74 -0.02 37.36 23.42
CA GLN A 74 -0.92 36.56 22.61
C GLN A 74 -0.29 35.21 22.20
N PRO A 75 -1.04 34.09 22.25
CA PRO A 75 -0.57 32.75 21.86
C PRO A 75 0.07 32.70 20.47
N ASP A 76 -0.42 33.49 19.52
CA ASP A 76 0.12 33.57 18.16
C ASP A 76 1.56 34.11 18.11
N THR A 77 1.97 34.85 19.14
CA THR A 77 3.33 35.39 19.23
C THR A 77 4.34 34.31 19.64
N VAL A 78 3.95 33.40 20.53
CA VAL A 78 4.76 32.23 20.89
C VAL A 78 4.90 31.29 19.70
N LEU A 79 3.83 31.10 18.92
CA LEU A 79 3.88 30.36 17.66
C LEU A 79 4.83 31.02 16.65
N ARG A 80 4.83 32.36 16.55
CA ARG A 80 5.81 33.10 15.73
C ARG A 80 7.25 32.89 16.19
N TRP A 81 7.52 32.88 17.51
CA TRP A 81 8.85 32.57 18.03
C TRP A 81 9.30 31.15 17.71
N HIS A 82 8.39 30.17 17.83
CA HIS A 82 8.64 28.79 17.44
C HIS A 82 8.98 28.66 15.95
N ARG A 83 8.19 29.28 15.05
CA ARG A 83 8.48 29.30 13.60
C ARG A 83 9.84 29.92 13.30
N ARG A 84 10.20 31.01 13.98
CA ARG A 84 11.50 31.67 13.83
C ARG A 84 12.66 30.80 14.34
N ALA A 85 12.47 30.10 15.46
CA ALA A 85 13.44 29.14 15.99
C ALA A 85 13.63 27.94 15.04
N PHE A 86 12.54 27.44 14.43
CA PHE A 86 12.59 26.40 13.40
C PHE A 86 13.36 26.86 12.17
N ALA A 87 13.03 28.04 11.63
CA ALA A 87 13.75 28.62 10.51
C ALA A 87 15.24 28.73 10.82
N TRP A 88 15.61 29.26 12.00
CA TRP A 88 17.01 29.36 12.41
C TRP A 88 17.71 28.01 12.57
N HIS A 89 17.06 27.02 13.18
CA HIS A 89 17.57 25.65 13.31
C HIS A 89 17.89 25.06 11.93
N TRP A 90 16.96 25.18 10.98
CA TRP A 90 17.15 24.68 9.64
C TRP A 90 18.11 25.51 8.81
N THR A 91 18.12 26.84 8.92
CA THR A 91 19.14 27.69 8.28
C THR A 91 20.52 27.33 8.78
N ARG A 92 20.69 27.04 10.07
CA ARG A 92 21.97 26.61 10.64
C ARG A 92 22.37 25.22 10.14
N LYS A 93 21.42 24.28 10.10
CA LYS A 93 21.63 22.91 9.61
C LYS A 93 21.85 22.84 8.08
N SER A 94 21.24 23.75 7.33
CA SER A 94 21.29 23.83 5.87
C SER A 94 22.44 24.69 5.35
N ARG A 95 23.22 25.35 6.23
CA ARG A 95 24.49 25.95 5.81
C ARG A 95 25.41 24.82 5.36
N ARG A 96 25.47 24.61 4.05
CA ARG A 96 26.54 23.83 3.46
C ARG A 96 27.78 24.70 3.35
N LEU A 97 28.90 24.02 3.53
CA LEU A 97 30.26 24.41 3.18
C LEU A 97 30.30 25.05 1.79
N LEU A 98 31.24 25.99 1.63
CA LEU A 98 31.64 26.62 0.38
C LEU A 98 31.38 25.71 -0.83
N GLY A 99 30.52 26.17 -1.74
CA GLY A 99 30.22 25.44 -2.98
C GLY A 99 31.49 25.22 -3.82
N ARG A 100 31.38 24.37 -4.85
CA ARG A 100 32.48 24.09 -5.79
C ARG A 100 33.17 25.41 -6.20
N PRO A 101 34.49 25.57 -5.97
CA PRO A 101 35.17 26.81 -6.31
C PRO A 101 34.96 27.14 -7.78
N GLU A 102 34.72 28.41 -8.08
CA GLU A 102 34.63 28.87 -9.47
C GLU A 102 35.95 28.58 -10.19
N ILE A 103 35.86 28.22 -11.46
CA ILE A 103 37.04 28.05 -12.32
C ILE A 103 37.78 29.39 -12.42
N ALA A 104 39.10 29.31 -12.45
CA ALA A 104 39.98 30.46 -12.59
C ALA A 104 39.53 31.40 -13.73
N ALA A 105 39.56 32.71 -13.47
CA ALA A 105 39.11 33.73 -14.41
C ALA A 105 39.84 33.63 -15.78
N SER A 106 41.13 33.27 -15.75
CA SER A 106 41.96 33.03 -16.94
C SER A 106 41.36 32.02 -17.91
N VAL A 107 40.81 30.92 -17.40
CA VAL A 107 40.22 29.85 -18.22
C VAL A 107 38.87 30.30 -18.79
N ARG A 108 38.08 31.09 -18.04
CA ARG A 108 36.82 31.66 -18.55
C ARG A 108 37.07 32.63 -19.71
N ASP A 109 38.09 33.46 -19.58
CA ASP A 109 38.45 34.43 -20.62
C ASP A 109 39.05 33.73 -21.85
N LEU A 110 39.82 32.65 -21.65
CA LEU A 110 40.28 31.82 -22.75
C LEU A 110 39.13 31.18 -23.53
N ILE A 111 38.12 30.61 -22.85
CA ILE A 111 36.92 30.03 -23.50
C ILE A 111 36.22 31.09 -24.36
N ARG A 112 36.05 32.31 -23.84
CA ARG A 112 35.41 33.41 -24.59
C ARG A 112 36.24 33.83 -25.79
N ARG A 113 37.57 33.97 -25.64
CA ARG A 113 38.47 34.33 -26.75
C ARG A 113 38.48 33.28 -27.85
N MET A 114 38.55 31.99 -27.49
CA MET A 114 38.52 30.89 -28.47
C MET A 114 37.22 30.86 -29.27
N GLN A 115 36.09 31.14 -28.61
CA GLN A 115 34.79 31.24 -29.29
C GLN A 115 34.66 32.50 -30.16
N GLN A 116 35.18 33.64 -29.70
CA GLN A 116 35.16 34.88 -30.50
C GLN A 116 36.03 34.75 -31.75
N ALA A 117 37.19 34.12 -31.64
CA ALA A 117 38.07 33.84 -32.78
C ALA A 117 37.49 32.77 -33.73
N ASN A 118 36.65 31.86 -33.21
CA ASN A 118 36.09 30.76 -33.98
C ASN A 118 34.58 30.60 -33.71
N PRO A 119 33.71 31.42 -34.34
CA PRO A 119 32.28 31.45 -34.04
C PRO A 119 31.53 30.13 -34.29
N LEU A 120 32.05 29.28 -35.17
CA LEU A 120 31.47 27.97 -35.52
C LEU A 120 31.81 26.87 -34.50
N TRP A 121 32.73 27.11 -33.56
CA TRP A 121 33.16 26.09 -32.61
C TRP A 121 32.15 25.93 -31.47
N GLY A 122 31.56 24.74 -31.39
CA GLY A 122 30.71 24.33 -30.27
C GLY A 122 31.50 23.92 -29.02
N ALA A 123 30.78 23.73 -27.91
CA ALA A 123 31.34 23.27 -26.63
C ALA A 123 32.24 22.02 -26.71
N PRO A 124 31.92 20.96 -27.50
CA PRO A 124 32.80 19.79 -27.61
C PRO A 124 34.16 20.14 -28.23
N ARG A 125 34.19 21.03 -29.23
CA ARG A 125 35.41 21.39 -29.96
C ARG A 125 36.34 22.23 -29.09
N ILE A 126 35.82 23.27 -28.44
CA ILE A 126 36.60 24.11 -27.53
C ILE A 126 37.10 23.31 -26.33
N HIS A 127 36.30 22.38 -25.81
CA HIS A 127 36.74 21.46 -24.76
C HIS A 127 37.92 20.59 -25.21
N GLY A 128 37.86 20.02 -26.42
CA GLY A 128 38.97 19.23 -26.98
C GLY A 128 40.26 20.04 -27.15
N GLU A 129 40.17 21.30 -27.57
CA GLU A 129 41.35 22.18 -27.67
C GLU A 129 41.91 22.57 -26.30
N LEU A 130 41.04 22.81 -25.30
CA LEU A 130 41.48 23.06 -23.93
C LEU A 130 42.17 21.83 -23.31
N LEU A 131 41.70 20.63 -23.63
CA LEU A 131 42.35 19.38 -23.22
C LEU A 131 43.75 19.24 -23.83
N LYS A 132 43.93 19.61 -25.10
CA LYS A 132 45.24 19.61 -25.76
C LYS A 132 46.22 20.60 -25.11
N LEU A 133 45.71 21.72 -24.58
CA LEU A 133 46.50 22.70 -23.81
C LEU A 133 46.77 22.26 -22.35
N GLY A 134 46.38 21.05 -21.97
CA GLY A 134 46.55 20.53 -20.60
C GLY A 134 45.55 21.08 -19.58
N ILE A 135 44.52 21.83 -20.01
CA ILE A 135 43.52 22.43 -19.13
C ILE A 135 42.33 21.49 -19.00
N ALA A 136 42.29 20.72 -17.90
CA ALA A 136 41.21 19.77 -17.62
C ALA A 136 39.93 20.49 -17.13
N VAL A 137 39.01 20.78 -18.05
CA VAL A 137 37.69 21.38 -17.76
C VAL A 137 36.58 20.51 -18.31
N ALA A 138 35.49 20.27 -17.57
CA ALA A 138 34.34 19.54 -18.12
C ALA A 138 33.67 20.31 -19.28
N GLN A 139 33.25 19.60 -20.33
CA GLN A 139 32.54 20.17 -21.49
C GLN A 139 31.30 21.00 -21.09
N SER A 140 30.55 20.55 -20.08
CA SER A 140 29.38 21.27 -19.56
C SER A 140 29.73 22.66 -19.01
N THR A 141 30.94 22.83 -18.49
CA THR A 141 31.42 24.13 -18.03
C THR A 141 31.76 25.04 -19.20
N VAL A 142 32.36 24.51 -20.27
CA VAL A 142 32.58 25.27 -21.51
C VAL A 142 31.23 25.72 -22.09
N ALA A 143 30.24 24.82 -22.13
CA ALA A 143 28.88 25.13 -22.58
C ALA A 143 28.19 26.21 -21.74
N LYS A 144 28.51 26.32 -20.44
CA LYS A 144 27.98 27.38 -19.56
C LYS A 144 28.48 28.77 -19.95
N TYR A 145 29.71 28.89 -20.45
CA TYR A 145 30.35 30.17 -20.78
C TYR A 145 30.23 30.54 -22.27
N LEU A 146 29.66 29.67 -23.10
CA LEU A 146 29.38 29.96 -24.49
C LEU A 146 28.10 30.80 -24.66
N PRO A 147 28.10 31.79 -25.58
CA PRO A 147 26.89 32.51 -25.94
C PRO A 147 25.88 31.56 -26.59
N ARG A 148 24.62 31.57 -26.12
CA ARG A 148 23.56 30.74 -26.70
C ARG A 148 22.93 31.50 -27.87
N PRO A 149 22.78 30.88 -29.06
CA PRO A 149 22.06 31.51 -30.16
C PRO A 149 20.61 31.79 -29.76
N ARG A 150 20.07 32.93 -30.20
CA ARG A 150 18.65 33.26 -30.04
C ARG A 150 17.83 32.23 -30.83
N LYS A 151 17.02 31.44 -30.12
CA LYS A 151 16.02 30.57 -30.75
C LYS A 151 14.86 31.43 -31.27
N PRO A 152 14.17 31.03 -32.36
CA PRO A 152 12.92 31.68 -32.77
C PRO A 152 11.92 31.68 -31.60
N PRO A 153 10.98 32.64 -31.55
CA PRO A 153 10.02 32.72 -30.46
C PRO A 153 9.21 31.42 -30.43
N SER A 154 9.38 30.65 -29.36
CA SER A 154 8.48 29.53 -29.05
C SER A 154 7.06 30.06 -28.85
N GLN A 155 6.07 29.18 -28.97
CA GLN A 155 4.69 29.51 -28.60
C GLN A 155 4.64 30.24 -27.26
N THR A 156 3.73 31.22 -27.16
CA THR A 156 3.58 31.97 -25.91
C THR A 156 3.12 31.04 -24.80
N TRP A 157 3.59 31.28 -23.57
CA TRP A 157 3.22 30.48 -22.41
C TRP A 157 1.71 30.40 -22.20
N ARG A 158 0.99 31.45 -22.58
CA ARG A 158 -0.48 31.49 -22.56
C ARG A 158 -1.08 30.46 -23.52
N THR A 159 -0.61 30.41 -24.77
CA THR A 159 -1.09 29.45 -25.78
C THR A 159 -0.77 28.00 -25.40
N PHE A 160 0.43 27.77 -24.87
CA PHE A 160 0.82 26.45 -24.36
C PHE A 160 -0.10 26.00 -23.21
N LEU A 161 -0.31 26.87 -22.22
CA LEU A 161 -1.18 26.56 -21.09
C LEU A 161 -2.62 26.33 -21.52
N THR A 162 -3.19 27.11 -22.44
CA THR A 162 -4.57 26.89 -22.90
C THR A 162 -4.73 25.54 -23.59
N ASN A 163 -3.75 25.12 -24.39
CA ASN A 163 -3.81 23.85 -25.11
C ASN A 163 -3.67 22.64 -24.19
N HIS A 164 -2.91 22.77 -23.10
CA HIS A 164 -2.59 21.65 -22.22
C HIS A 164 -3.29 21.71 -20.85
N LEU A 165 -4.11 22.73 -20.56
CA LEU A 165 -4.72 22.94 -19.23
C LEU A 165 -5.52 21.72 -18.74
N ALA A 166 -6.29 21.09 -19.63
CA ALA A 166 -7.09 19.91 -19.32
C ALA A 166 -6.25 18.67 -18.95
N GLN A 167 -5.00 18.62 -19.43
CA GLN A 167 -4.06 17.52 -19.21
C GLN A 167 -2.98 17.86 -18.18
N THR A 168 -2.96 19.12 -17.68
CA THR A 168 -1.92 19.60 -16.77
C THR A 168 -2.34 19.43 -15.32
N VAL A 169 -1.45 18.80 -14.57
CA VAL A 169 -1.62 18.56 -13.13
C VAL A 169 -0.48 19.25 -12.40
N ALA A 170 -0.81 20.07 -11.40
CA ALA A 170 0.17 20.57 -10.45
C ALA A 170 0.42 19.51 -9.38
N ILE A 171 1.69 19.20 -9.18
CA ILE A 171 2.14 18.25 -8.17
C ILE A 171 3.09 19.01 -7.26
N ASP A 172 2.80 19.05 -5.96
CA ASP A 172 3.67 19.70 -5.00
C ASP A 172 3.72 18.93 -3.67
N PHE A 173 4.79 19.16 -2.92
CA PHE A 173 4.98 18.67 -1.56
C PHE A 173 4.87 19.83 -0.58
N PHE A 174 3.80 19.87 0.20
CA PHE A 174 3.72 20.81 1.31
C PHE A 174 4.39 20.24 2.55
N THR A 175 5.31 20.99 3.15
CA THR A 175 5.99 20.59 4.39
C THR A 175 5.22 21.12 5.60
N VAL A 176 4.74 20.22 6.46
CA VAL A 176 4.13 20.59 7.75
C VAL A 176 5.18 20.43 8.86
N PRO A 177 5.64 21.53 9.49
CA PRO A 177 6.54 21.44 10.63
C PRO A 177 5.76 21.02 11.88
N THR A 178 6.16 19.92 12.51
CA THR A 178 5.56 19.45 13.77
C THR A 178 6.14 20.20 14.97
N ALA A 179 5.45 20.12 16.12
CA ALA A 179 5.93 20.66 17.40
C ALA A 179 7.24 20.03 17.90
N THR A 180 7.62 18.87 17.35
CA THR A 180 8.89 18.18 17.62
C THR A 180 10.01 18.56 16.63
N PHE A 181 9.80 19.58 15.80
CA PHE A 181 10.69 19.99 14.71
C PHE A 181 10.98 18.90 13.67
N ARG A 182 10.08 17.91 13.54
CA ARG A 182 10.07 16.98 12.41
C ARG A 182 9.32 17.61 11.23
N VAL A 183 9.72 17.25 10.02
CA VAL A 183 9.07 17.70 8.79
C VAL A 183 8.22 16.56 8.27
N LEU A 184 6.91 16.77 8.18
CA LEU A 184 6.02 15.88 7.45
C LEU A 184 5.87 16.39 6.02
N PHE A 185 5.96 15.50 5.05
CA PHE A 185 5.74 15.81 3.64
C PHE A 185 4.32 15.40 3.28
N VAL A 186 3.52 16.37 2.83
CA VAL A 186 2.17 16.13 2.33
C VAL A 186 2.20 16.26 0.82
N PHE A 187 1.89 15.17 0.13
CA PHE A 187 1.83 15.12 -1.33
C PHE A 187 0.47 15.61 -1.81
N VAL A 188 0.44 16.61 -2.68
CA VAL A 188 -0.79 17.20 -3.22
C VAL A 188 -0.75 17.15 -4.75
N VAL A 189 -1.86 16.69 -5.34
CA VAL A 189 -2.09 16.60 -6.78
C VAL A 189 -3.34 17.39 -7.12
N LEU A 190 -3.17 18.45 -7.92
CA LEU A 190 -4.24 19.39 -8.25
C LEU A 190 -4.42 19.47 -9.77
N SER A 191 -5.64 19.18 -10.23
CA SER A 191 -6.00 19.36 -11.64
C SER A 191 -6.19 20.85 -11.94
N HIS A 192 -5.52 21.38 -12.97
CA HIS A 192 -5.59 22.80 -13.30
C HIS A 192 -6.92 23.23 -13.94
N GLU A 193 -7.63 22.31 -14.60
CA GLU A 193 -8.93 22.58 -15.23
C GLU A 193 -9.99 23.03 -14.22
N ARG A 194 -10.10 22.33 -13.09
CA ARG A 194 -11.17 22.56 -12.09
C ARG A 194 -10.67 23.03 -10.74
N ARG A 195 -9.35 23.22 -10.59
CA ARG A 195 -8.66 23.50 -9.31
C ARG A 195 -9.07 22.53 -8.19
N ARG A 196 -9.33 21.27 -8.55
CA ARG A 196 -9.75 20.23 -7.60
C ARG A 196 -8.54 19.41 -7.18
N VAL A 197 -8.42 19.19 -5.86
CA VAL A 197 -7.53 18.18 -5.30
C VAL A 197 -8.06 16.83 -5.76
N VAL A 198 -7.25 16.09 -6.52
CA VAL A 198 -7.65 14.79 -7.06
C VAL A 198 -7.28 13.72 -6.05
N PRO A 199 -8.25 13.03 -5.40
CA PRO A 199 -7.93 11.86 -4.61
C PRO A 199 -7.36 10.76 -5.51
N LYS A 200 -6.35 10.04 -5.04
CA LYS A 200 -5.72 8.95 -5.78
C LYS A 200 -6.64 7.72 -5.78
N LYS A 201 -7.64 7.72 -6.67
CA LYS A 201 -8.38 6.59 -7.28
C LYS A 201 -9.64 7.17 -7.93
N GLY A 202 -9.68 7.21 -9.27
CA GLY A 202 -10.85 7.63 -10.03
C GLY A 202 -11.64 6.41 -10.47
N THR A 203 -12.70 6.06 -9.73
CA THR A 203 -13.77 5.17 -10.22
C THR A 203 -14.81 6.03 -10.95
N LEU A 204 -15.38 5.51 -12.04
CA LEU A 204 -16.54 6.15 -12.66
C LEU A 204 -17.68 6.16 -11.61
N PRO A 205 -18.34 7.31 -11.33
CA PRO A 205 -19.37 7.38 -10.28
C PRO A 205 -20.51 6.37 -10.44
N VAL A 206 -20.80 5.95 -11.68
CA VAL A 206 -21.82 4.94 -11.96
C VAL A 206 -21.49 3.56 -11.39
N LEU A 207 -20.21 3.23 -11.23
CA LEU A 207 -19.72 1.94 -10.70
C LEU A 207 -19.77 1.86 -9.17
N GLU A 208 -20.03 2.97 -8.49
CA GLU A 208 -20.31 2.98 -7.05
C GLU A 208 -21.74 2.49 -6.73
N ASN A 209 -22.54 2.25 -7.78
CA ASN A 209 -23.90 1.73 -7.69
C ASN A 209 -23.95 0.23 -7.97
N LEU A 210 -24.90 -0.43 -7.33
CA LEU A 210 -25.32 -1.79 -7.58
C LEU A 210 -26.51 -1.77 -8.54
N ARG A 211 -26.43 -2.53 -9.63
CA ARG A 211 -27.57 -2.72 -10.53
C ARG A 211 -28.52 -3.76 -9.94
N TRP A 212 -29.75 -3.35 -9.78
CA TRP A 212 -30.88 -4.14 -9.30
C TRP A 212 -31.82 -4.41 -10.47
N ARG A 213 -31.91 -5.66 -10.88
CA ARG A 213 -32.83 -6.07 -11.94
C ARG A 213 -33.73 -7.20 -11.44
N VAL A 214 -35.03 -7.04 -11.65
CA VAL A 214 -36.03 -8.07 -11.35
C VAL A 214 -36.56 -8.65 -12.65
N VAL A 215 -36.32 -9.93 -12.87
CA VAL A 215 -36.81 -10.70 -14.02
C VAL A 215 -37.64 -11.87 -13.49
N LYS A 216 -38.83 -12.12 -14.06
CA LYS A 216 -39.82 -13.13 -13.63
C LYS A 216 -39.26 -14.28 -12.77
N GLY A 217 -39.37 -14.15 -11.43
CA GLY A 217 -38.99 -15.18 -10.44
C GLY A 217 -37.56 -15.10 -9.89
N HIS A 218 -36.69 -14.26 -10.46
CA HIS A 218 -35.30 -14.06 -10.03
C HIS A 218 -34.96 -12.57 -9.83
N LEU A 219 -34.22 -12.28 -8.77
CA LEU A 219 -33.59 -10.99 -8.52
C LEU A 219 -32.12 -11.10 -8.93
N GLU A 220 -31.74 -10.31 -9.94
CA GLU A 220 -30.38 -10.20 -10.45
C GLU A 220 -29.71 -8.96 -9.85
N LEU A 221 -28.63 -9.18 -9.12
CA LEU A 221 -27.76 -8.13 -8.62
C LEU A 221 -26.46 -8.13 -9.42
N THR A 222 -26.07 -6.97 -9.95
CA THR A 222 -24.83 -6.83 -10.71
C THR A 222 -23.99 -5.66 -10.20
N ALA A 223 -22.73 -5.95 -9.89
CA ALA A 223 -21.72 -4.94 -9.54
C ALA A 223 -20.47 -5.12 -10.42
N THR A 224 -19.87 -4.02 -10.87
CA THR A 224 -18.66 -4.09 -11.70
C THR A 224 -17.67 -2.97 -11.40
N ASP A 225 -16.38 -3.30 -11.45
CA ASP A 225 -15.26 -2.34 -11.44
C ASP A 225 -14.57 -2.24 -12.81
N LEU A 226 -15.27 -2.64 -13.89
CA LEU A 226 -14.80 -2.83 -15.28
C LEU A 226 -13.85 -4.02 -15.50
N ASP A 227 -13.04 -4.37 -14.51
CA ASP A 227 -12.15 -5.53 -14.58
C ASP A 227 -12.84 -6.80 -14.09
N ASN A 228 -13.69 -6.69 -13.09
CA ASN A 228 -14.51 -7.72 -12.50
C ASN A 228 -15.98 -7.30 -12.58
N SER A 229 -16.85 -8.25 -12.90
CA SER A 229 -18.29 -8.12 -12.88
C SER A 229 -18.87 -9.31 -12.15
N LEU A 230 -19.51 -9.05 -11.01
CA LEU A 230 -20.17 -10.07 -10.19
C LEU A 230 -21.67 -10.01 -10.46
N HIS A 231 -22.23 -11.16 -10.80
CA HIS A 231 -23.64 -11.37 -11.07
C HIS A 231 -24.17 -12.38 -10.06
N ILE A 232 -25.09 -11.96 -9.20
CA ILE A 232 -25.77 -12.84 -8.25
C ILE A 232 -27.22 -12.95 -8.70
N SER A 233 -27.69 -14.18 -8.85
CA SER A 233 -29.10 -14.46 -9.14
C SER A 233 -29.69 -15.20 -7.96
N MET A 234 -30.71 -14.62 -7.34
CA MET A 234 -31.41 -15.24 -6.22
C MET A 234 -32.90 -15.41 -6.53
N PRO A 235 -33.51 -16.56 -6.20
CA PRO A 235 -34.95 -16.73 -6.33
C PRO A 235 -35.69 -15.85 -5.32
N TYR A 236 -36.86 -15.33 -5.68
CA TYR A 236 -37.75 -14.62 -4.76
C TYR A 236 -39.15 -15.23 -4.75
N ALA A 237 -39.86 -15.10 -3.63
CA ALA A 237 -41.24 -15.57 -3.53
C ALA A 237 -42.17 -14.74 -4.43
N ALA A 238 -42.85 -15.38 -5.38
CA ALA A 238 -43.62 -14.74 -6.45
C ALA A 238 -44.70 -13.73 -5.99
N ALA A 239 -45.14 -13.78 -4.73
CA ALA A 239 -46.09 -12.84 -4.14
C ALA A 239 -45.53 -11.43 -3.86
N ALA A 240 -44.21 -11.22 -4.01
CA ALA A 240 -43.55 -10.00 -3.55
C ALA A 240 -43.40 -8.87 -4.58
N ILE A 241 -43.53 -9.14 -5.90
CA ILE A 241 -43.18 -8.14 -6.93
C ILE A 241 -44.22 -8.04 -8.05
N THR A 242 -44.76 -6.83 -8.25
CA THR A 242 -45.81 -6.52 -9.23
C THR A 242 -45.28 -6.15 -10.62
N ASN A 243 -44.07 -5.60 -10.73
CA ASN A 243 -43.51 -5.04 -11.98
C ASN A 243 -42.05 -5.44 -12.22
N SER A 244 -41.62 -5.53 -13.48
CA SER A 244 -40.20 -5.63 -13.85
C SER A 244 -39.50 -4.31 -13.57
N VAL A 245 -38.37 -4.35 -12.86
CA VAL A 245 -37.62 -3.15 -12.46
C VAL A 245 -36.14 -3.34 -12.83
N ASP A 246 -35.50 -2.32 -13.40
CA ASP A 246 -34.05 -2.27 -13.65
C ASP A 246 -33.54 -0.89 -13.23
N VAL A 247 -32.86 -0.82 -12.08
CA VAL A 247 -32.42 0.44 -11.46
C VAL A 247 -31.02 0.31 -10.87
N LEU A 248 -30.33 1.44 -10.72
CA LEU A 248 -29.06 1.55 -10.02
C LEU A 248 -29.25 2.16 -8.63
N VAL A 249 -28.71 1.49 -7.61
CA VAL A 249 -28.81 1.90 -6.21
C VAL A 249 -27.41 2.11 -5.62
N PRO A 250 -27.15 3.18 -4.85
CA PRO A 250 -25.85 3.39 -4.21
C PRO A 250 -25.43 2.23 -3.30
N ALA A 251 -24.37 1.50 -3.68
CA ALA A 251 -24.01 0.23 -3.04
C ALA A 251 -23.57 0.41 -1.59
N LYS A 252 -22.84 1.50 -1.30
CA LYS A 252 -22.31 1.80 0.05
C LYS A 252 -23.43 2.09 1.05
N GLU A 253 -24.40 2.91 0.64
CA GLU A 253 -25.54 3.27 1.48
C GLU A 253 -26.45 2.07 1.72
N LEU A 254 -26.71 1.28 0.68
CA LEU A 254 -27.45 0.03 0.78
C LEU A 254 -26.76 -0.97 1.72
N TYR A 255 -25.44 -1.18 1.57
CA TYR A 255 -24.68 -2.07 2.44
C TYR A 255 -24.72 -1.62 3.90
N GLN A 256 -24.59 -0.32 4.17
CA GLN A 256 -24.71 0.23 5.51
C GLN A 256 -26.11 0.00 6.09
N ALA A 257 -27.15 0.20 5.26
CA ALA A 257 -28.53 -0.05 5.65
C ALA A 257 -28.74 -1.52 6.06
N VAL A 258 -28.40 -2.46 5.19
CA VAL A 258 -28.54 -3.90 5.43
C VAL A 258 -27.75 -4.33 6.67
N LYS A 259 -26.51 -3.83 6.82
CA LYS A 259 -25.65 -4.16 7.97
C LYS A 259 -26.21 -3.66 9.30
N THR A 260 -26.81 -2.46 9.31
CA THR A 260 -27.38 -1.88 10.54
C THR A 260 -28.74 -2.48 10.88
N GLU A 261 -29.56 -2.77 9.87
CA GLU A 261 -30.97 -3.10 10.04
C GLU A 261 -31.25 -4.61 10.05
N SER A 262 -30.28 -5.47 9.72
CA SER A 262 -30.37 -6.94 9.57
C SER A 262 -31.50 -7.56 10.41
N ALA A 263 -32.69 -7.65 9.80
CA ALA A 263 -33.92 -8.07 10.43
C ALA A 263 -34.61 -9.14 9.56
N PRO A 264 -35.36 -10.07 10.17
CA PRO A 264 -36.03 -11.14 9.44
C PRO A 264 -37.09 -10.66 8.43
N ASN A 265 -37.58 -9.41 8.56
CA ASN A 265 -38.67 -8.86 7.74
C ASN A 265 -38.27 -7.53 7.07
N MET A 266 -37.23 -7.54 6.24
CA MET A 266 -36.85 -6.37 5.45
C MET A 266 -37.72 -6.28 4.18
N GLU A 267 -38.54 -5.23 4.07
CA GLU A 267 -39.32 -4.93 2.86
C GLU A 267 -38.58 -3.89 2.01
N ILE A 268 -38.50 -4.14 0.70
CA ILE A 268 -37.91 -3.22 -0.27
C ILE A 268 -39.00 -2.79 -1.24
N ARG A 269 -39.20 -1.47 -1.38
CA ARG A 269 -40.18 -0.88 -2.30
C ARG A 269 -39.47 0.07 -3.26
N ILE A 270 -39.83 -0.01 -4.53
CA ILE A 270 -39.23 0.82 -5.58
C ILE A 270 -40.36 1.60 -6.23
N HIS A 271 -40.37 2.92 -6.05
CA HIS A 271 -41.40 3.83 -6.56
C HIS A 271 -40.74 5.13 -7.04
N ASP A 272 -41.11 5.62 -8.23
CA ASP A 272 -40.75 6.95 -8.75
C ASP A 272 -39.26 7.33 -8.60
N GLY A 273 -38.34 6.42 -8.94
CA GLY A 273 -36.90 6.66 -8.83
C GLY A 273 -36.38 6.72 -7.38
N LYS A 274 -37.16 6.24 -6.41
CA LYS A 274 -36.77 6.05 -5.01
C LYS A 274 -36.72 4.57 -4.67
N PHE A 275 -35.72 4.20 -3.90
CA PHE A 275 -35.51 2.86 -3.38
C PHE A 275 -35.69 2.90 -1.86
N GLU A 276 -36.85 2.45 -1.39
CA GLU A 276 -37.23 2.46 0.01
C GLU A 276 -36.94 1.12 0.66
N VAL A 277 -36.12 1.12 1.70
CA VAL A 277 -35.85 -0.05 2.53
C VAL A 277 -36.55 0.16 3.87
N ARG A 278 -37.55 -0.67 4.15
CA ARG A 278 -38.28 -0.68 5.41
C ARG A 278 -37.85 -1.90 6.22
N ALA A 279 -37.24 -1.64 7.37
CA ALA A 279 -36.85 -2.67 8.30
C ALA A 279 -37.22 -2.21 9.71
N ASN A 280 -37.77 -3.12 10.52
CA ASN A 280 -38.24 -2.82 11.87
C ASN A 280 -39.19 -1.59 11.90
N ASN A 281 -38.79 -0.50 12.55
CA ASN A 281 -39.52 0.78 12.64
C ASN A 281 -38.86 1.93 11.86
N ARG A 282 -37.89 1.64 10.99
CA ARG A 282 -37.17 2.65 10.21
C ARG A 282 -37.42 2.45 8.72
N THR A 283 -37.61 3.55 8.02
CA THR A 283 -37.69 3.58 6.55
C THR A 283 -36.52 4.41 6.05
N LEU A 284 -35.66 3.80 5.24
CA LEU A 284 -34.56 4.45 4.55
C LEU A 284 -34.98 4.66 3.09
N VAL A 285 -34.85 5.89 2.60
CA VAL A 285 -35.15 6.22 1.21
C VAL A 285 -33.85 6.56 0.50
N LEU A 286 -33.47 5.76 -0.48
CA LEU A 286 -32.31 5.96 -1.35
C LEU A 286 -32.77 6.49 -2.71
N THR A 287 -31.89 7.23 -3.39
CA THR A 287 -32.16 7.70 -4.75
C THR A 287 -31.74 6.61 -5.75
N ALA A 288 -32.67 6.14 -6.56
CA ALA A 288 -32.42 5.20 -7.64
C ALA A 288 -32.22 5.93 -8.96
N SER A 289 -31.33 5.42 -9.81
CA SER A 289 -31.06 6.00 -11.13
C SER A 289 -31.21 4.96 -12.25
N GLU A 290 -31.41 5.43 -13.48
CA GLU A 290 -31.56 4.54 -14.64
C GLU A 290 -30.22 3.93 -15.09
N PRO A 291 -30.19 2.67 -15.52
CA PRO A 291 -28.97 1.95 -15.90
C PRO A 291 -28.42 2.31 -17.30
N LYS A 292 -28.66 3.53 -17.82
CA LYS A 292 -28.27 3.94 -19.19
C LYS A 292 -26.76 3.86 -19.45
N ASN A 293 -25.96 4.19 -18.43
CA ASN A 293 -24.49 4.23 -18.52
C ASN A 293 -23.82 3.05 -17.81
N PHE A 294 -24.59 2.05 -17.37
CA PHE A 294 -24.02 0.89 -16.70
C PHE A 294 -23.40 -0.06 -17.73
N PRO A 295 -22.17 -0.55 -17.53
CA PRO A 295 -21.51 -1.43 -18.49
C PRO A 295 -22.35 -2.67 -18.78
N GLN A 296 -22.40 -3.05 -20.05
CA GLN A 296 -23.00 -4.32 -20.45
C GLN A 296 -22.02 -5.46 -20.20
N ILE A 297 -22.59 -6.63 -19.94
CA ILE A 297 -21.83 -7.87 -19.76
C ILE A 297 -21.32 -8.27 -21.14
N PRO A 298 -20.04 -8.68 -21.28
CA PRO A 298 -19.53 -9.14 -22.56
C PRO A 298 -20.20 -10.46 -22.97
N ASP A 299 -20.82 -10.46 -24.15
CA ASP A 299 -21.34 -11.66 -24.81
C ASP A 299 -20.21 -12.42 -25.51
N GLY A 300 -20.24 -13.76 -25.52
CA GLY A 300 -19.26 -14.56 -26.24
C GLY A 300 -19.41 -16.07 -26.06
N GLU A 301 -18.70 -16.85 -26.88
CA GLU A 301 -18.69 -18.31 -26.78
C GLU A 301 -18.11 -18.77 -25.45
N LEU A 302 -18.86 -19.63 -24.76
CA LEU A 302 -18.46 -20.22 -23.50
C LEU A 302 -17.63 -21.48 -23.75
N SER A 303 -16.40 -21.46 -23.26
CA SER A 303 -15.50 -22.62 -23.32
C SER A 303 -15.19 -23.12 -21.91
N LEU A 304 -15.82 -24.23 -21.53
CA LEU A 304 -15.63 -24.88 -20.23
C LEU A 304 -14.21 -25.46 -20.12
N ARG A 305 -13.44 -24.99 -19.15
CA ARG A 305 -12.06 -25.45 -18.90
C ARG A 305 -11.99 -26.51 -17.81
N GLY A 306 -12.88 -26.44 -16.82
CA GLY A 306 -13.07 -27.49 -15.84
C GLY A 306 -13.76 -27.02 -14.57
N GLN A 307 -13.67 -27.83 -13.52
CA GLN A 307 -14.31 -27.54 -12.24
C GLN A 307 -13.31 -27.72 -11.09
N ILE A 308 -13.33 -26.80 -10.14
CA ILE A 308 -12.47 -26.81 -8.95
C ILE A 308 -13.36 -26.76 -7.71
N LEU A 309 -13.02 -27.50 -6.66
CA LEU A 309 -13.75 -27.39 -5.39
C LEU A 309 -13.60 -25.98 -4.81
N ALA A 310 -14.70 -25.35 -4.39
CA ALA A 310 -14.69 -23.97 -3.91
C ALA A 310 -13.70 -23.73 -2.77
N SER A 311 -13.71 -24.61 -1.76
CA SER A 311 -12.80 -24.52 -0.60
C SER A 311 -11.32 -24.70 -0.96
N ALA A 312 -11.03 -25.55 -1.95
CA ALA A 312 -9.67 -25.77 -2.43
C ALA A 312 -9.17 -24.54 -3.20
N LEU A 313 -10.02 -23.93 -4.03
CA LEU A 313 -9.70 -22.71 -4.77
C LEU A 313 -9.48 -21.53 -3.82
N GLU A 314 -10.35 -21.35 -2.83
CA GLU A 314 -10.23 -20.30 -1.81
C GLU A 314 -8.91 -20.40 -1.04
N THR A 315 -8.61 -21.60 -0.52
CA THR A 315 -7.37 -21.86 0.21
C THR A 315 -6.13 -21.60 -0.66
N ALA A 316 -6.17 -22.03 -1.92
CA ALA A 316 -5.08 -21.84 -2.86
C ALA A 316 -4.85 -20.35 -3.20
N LEU A 317 -5.92 -19.61 -3.47
CA LEU A 317 -5.86 -18.18 -3.74
C LEU A 317 -5.40 -17.39 -2.51
N ALA A 318 -5.90 -17.70 -1.31
CA ALA A 318 -5.49 -17.03 -0.08
C ALA A 318 -3.98 -17.19 0.19
N LYS A 319 -3.43 -18.39 -0.02
CA LYS A 319 -2.00 -18.68 0.11
C LYS A 319 -1.18 -17.95 -0.97
N ALA A 320 -1.63 -17.95 -2.23
CA ALA A 320 -0.94 -17.31 -3.33
C ALA A 320 -0.93 -15.78 -3.22
N LEU A 321 -2.07 -15.16 -2.86
CA LEU A 321 -2.26 -13.71 -2.74
C LEU A 321 -1.26 -13.03 -1.80
N PHE A 322 -0.81 -13.74 -0.75
CA PHE A 322 0.20 -13.22 0.18
C PHE A 322 1.54 -12.94 -0.51
N CYS A 323 1.87 -13.74 -1.54
CA CYS A 323 3.13 -13.65 -2.29
C CYS A 323 3.03 -12.75 -3.53
N VAL A 324 1.87 -12.21 -3.89
CA VAL A 324 1.72 -11.34 -5.08
C VAL A 324 2.19 -9.92 -4.77
N SER A 325 2.86 -9.27 -5.72
CA SER A 325 3.28 -7.87 -5.60
C SER A 325 2.07 -6.92 -5.53
N THR A 326 2.21 -5.83 -4.79
CA THR A 326 1.25 -4.71 -4.84
C THR A 326 1.64 -3.66 -5.87
N GLU A 327 2.88 -3.71 -6.35
CA GLU A 327 3.44 -2.79 -7.33
C GLU A 327 3.49 -3.46 -8.70
N SER A 328 3.01 -2.77 -9.72
CA SER A 328 3.14 -3.21 -11.11
C SER A 328 4.59 -3.03 -11.54
N THR A 329 5.28 -4.15 -11.81
CA THR A 329 6.65 -4.15 -12.34
C THR A 329 6.64 -4.53 -13.82
N ARG A 330 7.82 -4.63 -14.45
CA ARG A 330 7.93 -5.06 -15.87
C ARG A 330 7.46 -6.49 -16.10
N TYR A 331 7.57 -7.34 -15.09
CA TYR A 331 7.00 -8.67 -15.08
C TYR A 331 5.62 -8.56 -14.44
N SER A 332 4.60 -9.22 -14.98
CA SER A 332 3.25 -9.25 -14.41
C SER A 332 3.27 -10.02 -13.08
N THR A 333 3.85 -9.42 -12.04
CA THR A 333 3.95 -9.94 -10.66
C THR A 333 2.80 -9.44 -9.78
N ASP A 334 1.92 -8.63 -10.35
CA ASP A 334 0.67 -8.15 -9.79
C ASP A 334 -0.52 -9.10 -10.08
N VAL A 335 -0.29 -10.19 -10.82
CA VAL A 335 -1.28 -11.20 -11.17
C VAL A 335 -0.98 -12.55 -10.50
N VAL A 336 -2.01 -13.36 -10.35
CA VAL A 336 -1.94 -14.76 -9.92
C VAL A 336 -2.05 -15.64 -11.15
N LYS A 337 -1.15 -16.61 -11.34
CA LYS A 337 -1.28 -17.60 -12.41
C LYS A 337 -2.16 -18.75 -11.95
N LEU A 338 -3.17 -19.10 -12.74
CA LEU A 338 -4.00 -20.29 -12.57
C LEU A 338 -3.74 -21.21 -13.77
N GLU A 339 -3.31 -22.43 -13.48
CA GLU A 339 -3.14 -23.50 -14.45
C GLU A 339 -4.12 -24.62 -14.15
N MET A 340 -4.67 -25.22 -15.20
CA MET A 340 -5.54 -26.38 -15.12
C MET A 340 -5.09 -27.40 -16.17
N GLY A 341 -4.78 -28.61 -15.72
CA GLY A 341 -4.35 -29.70 -16.59
C GLY A 341 -4.24 -31.00 -15.83
N ASP A 342 -4.38 -32.14 -16.51
CA ASP A 342 -4.14 -33.46 -15.92
C ASP A 342 -4.94 -33.75 -14.63
N SER A 343 -6.15 -33.21 -14.51
CA SER A 343 -7.02 -33.33 -13.31
C SER A 343 -6.45 -32.65 -12.05
N VAL A 344 -5.52 -31.73 -12.25
CA VAL A 344 -4.89 -30.91 -11.21
C VAL A 344 -5.06 -29.43 -11.59
N PHE A 345 -5.33 -28.60 -10.60
CA PHE A 345 -5.18 -27.16 -10.75
C PHE A 345 -3.96 -26.70 -9.95
N ARG A 346 -3.28 -25.67 -10.47
CA ARG A 346 -2.15 -25.04 -9.81
C ARG A 346 -2.35 -23.54 -9.76
N VAL A 347 -2.19 -22.96 -8.57
CA VAL A 347 -2.23 -21.51 -8.34
C VAL A 347 -0.83 -21.06 -7.96
N VAL A 348 -0.31 -20.05 -8.66
CA VAL A 348 1.04 -19.53 -8.45
C VAL A 348 1.02 -18.02 -8.24
N GLY A 349 1.66 -17.56 -7.16
CA GLY A 349 1.84 -16.14 -6.84
C GLY A 349 3.29 -15.82 -6.51
N THR A 350 3.81 -14.70 -7.02
CA THR A 350 5.18 -14.24 -6.73
C THR A 350 5.29 -12.71 -6.78
N ASP A 351 6.19 -12.17 -5.97
CA ASP A 351 6.57 -10.76 -5.93
C ASP A 351 8.02 -10.55 -6.38
N GLY A 352 8.67 -11.60 -6.89
CA GLY A 352 10.08 -11.63 -7.26
C GLY A 352 11.03 -11.99 -6.11
N HIS A 353 10.59 -11.90 -4.85
CA HIS A 353 11.39 -12.28 -3.67
C HIS A 353 10.95 -13.61 -3.07
N ARG A 354 9.67 -13.95 -3.20
CA ARG A 354 9.08 -15.20 -2.72
C ARG A 354 8.10 -15.75 -3.74
N LEU A 355 7.87 -17.05 -3.64
CA LEU A 355 6.99 -17.83 -4.52
C LEU A 355 6.07 -18.69 -3.66
N SER A 356 4.78 -18.69 -4.00
CA SER A 356 3.81 -19.66 -3.48
C SER A 356 3.25 -20.44 -4.66
N VAL A 357 3.30 -21.76 -4.55
CA VAL A 357 2.68 -22.71 -5.49
C VAL A 357 1.75 -23.58 -4.67
N VAL A 358 0.48 -23.63 -5.06
CA VAL A 358 -0.53 -24.50 -4.44
C VAL A 358 -1.14 -25.36 -5.53
N GLU A 359 -1.17 -26.67 -5.29
CA GLU A 359 -1.77 -27.66 -6.18
C GLU A 359 -2.98 -28.31 -5.49
N GLY A 360 -3.97 -28.69 -6.29
CA GLY A 360 -5.13 -29.42 -5.81
C GLY A 360 -5.85 -30.16 -6.93
N ALA A 361 -6.79 -31.02 -6.56
CA ALA A 361 -7.56 -31.79 -7.54
C ALA A 361 -8.57 -30.90 -8.29
N ALA A 362 -8.69 -31.12 -9.60
CA ALA A 362 -9.68 -30.49 -10.47
C ALA A 362 -10.34 -31.54 -11.36
N LYS A 363 -11.59 -31.29 -11.77
CA LYS A 363 -12.22 -32.04 -12.85
C LYS A 363 -11.95 -31.32 -14.16
N ASN A 364 -11.39 -32.03 -15.13
CA ASN A 364 -11.12 -31.46 -16.45
C ASN A 364 -12.42 -31.16 -17.20
N GLY A 365 -12.41 -30.07 -17.98
CA GLY A 365 -13.46 -29.77 -18.95
C GLY A 365 -13.34 -30.58 -20.24
N THR A 366 -14.03 -30.14 -21.29
CA THR A 366 -14.10 -30.82 -22.59
C THR A 366 -12.76 -30.87 -23.36
N ASN A 367 -11.76 -30.08 -22.95
CA ASN A 367 -10.42 -30.08 -23.55
C ASN A 367 -9.37 -30.56 -22.53
N SER A 368 -8.66 -31.64 -22.85
CA SER A 368 -7.56 -32.21 -22.04
C SER A 368 -6.25 -31.42 -22.09
N ALA A 369 -6.17 -30.32 -22.87
CA ALA A 369 -4.96 -29.51 -22.94
C ALA A 369 -4.77 -28.66 -21.69
N VAL A 370 -3.53 -28.56 -21.20
CA VAL A 370 -3.16 -27.69 -20.08
C VAL A 370 -3.51 -26.25 -20.43
N PHE A 371 -4.45 -25.67 -19.70
CA PHE A 371 -4.87 -24.29 -19.84
C PHE A 371 -4.21 -23.43 -18.77
N SER A 372 -3.64 -22.30 -19.17
CA SER A 372 -3.06 -21.34 -18.24
C SER A 372 -3.66 -19.95 -18.44
N THR A 373 -4.01 -19.29 -17.35
CA THR A 373 -4.53 -17.92 -17.34
C THR A 373 -3.90 -17.11 -16.22
N LEU A 374 -3.89 -15.81 -16.41
CA LEU A 374 -3.50 -14.84 -15.38
C LEU A 374 -4.75 -14.18 -14.83
N LEU A 375 -4.87 -14.19 -13.50
CA LEU A 375 -5.94 -13.56 -12.74
C LEU A 375 -5.41 -12.28 -12.11
N LEU A 376 -6.15 -11.18 -12.23
CA LEU A 376 -5.81 -9.96 -11.53
C LEU A 376 -5.90 -10.19 -10.02
N ARG A 377 -5.07 -9.47 -9.24
CA ARG A 377 -5.11 -9.55 -7.77
C ARG A 377 -6.50 -9.22 -7.20
N SER A 378 -7.22 -8.28 -7.81
CA SER A 378 -8.60 -7.93 -7.42
C SER A 378 -9.53 -9.14 -7.58
N THR A 379 -9.48 -9.82 -8.73
CA THR A 379 -10.25 -11.05 -9.00
C THR A 379 -9.94 -12.13 -7.96
N ALA A 380 -8.66 -12.42 -7.74
CA ALA A 380 -8.23 -13.43 -6.79
C ALA A 380 -8.69 -13.09 -5.37
N SER A 381 -8.67 -11.81 -4.97
CA SER A 381 -9.18 -11.36 -3.66
C SER A 381 -10.70 -11.45 -3.53
N ILE A 382 -11.46 -11.35 -4.62
CA ILE A 382 -12.92 -11.51 -4.61
C ILE A 382 -13.24 -12.99 -4.45
N LEU A 383 -12.63 -13.85 -5.26
CA LEU A 383 -12.79 -15.30 -5.19
C LEU A 383 -12.35 -15.89 -3.85
N SER A 384 -11.31 -15.34 -3.22
CA SER A 384 -10.85 -15.82 -1.90
C SER A 384 -11.74 -15.37 -0.73
N LYS A 385 -12.75 -14.53 -0.96
CA LYS A 385 -13.67 -14.01 0.07
C LYS A 385 -15.12 -14.42 -0.17
N LEU A 386 -15.37 -15.03 -1.32
CA LEU A 386 -16.67 -15.57 -1.70
C LEU A 386 -16.78 -16.93 -1.00
N GLU A 387 -17.01 -16.90 0.31
CA GLU A 387 -17.44 -18.09 1.05
C GLU A 387 -18.77 -18.53 0.45
N ALA A 388 -18.78 -19.73 -0.14
CA ALA A 388 -20.04 -20.43 -0.36
C ALA A 388 -20.52 -20.86 1.03
N ASP A 389 -21.64 -20.31 1.49
CA ASP A 389 -22.28 -20.66 2.77
C ASP A 389 -22.41 -22.18 2.91
N GLY A 390 -21.46 -22.83 3.59
CA GLY A 390 -21.52 -24.23 4.03
C GLY A 390 -21.57 -25.33 2.95
N GLU A 391 -21.77 -25.01 1.68
CA GLU A 391 -21.89 -26.00 0.62
C GLU A 391 -20.54 -26.31 -0.03
N SER A 392 -20.11 -27.57 0.10
CA SER A 392 -18.95 -28.12 -0.60
C SER A 392 -19.25 -28.27 -2.10
N GLY A 393 -19.35 -27.15 -2.81
CA GLY A 393 -19.70 -27.10 -4.22
C GLY A 393 -18.50 -26.97 -5.17
N TRP A 394 -18.74 -27.31 -6.43
CA TRP A 394 -17.76 -27.18 -7.51
C TRP A 394 -17.94 -25.84 -8.22
N VAL A 395 -16.86 -25.05 -8.28
CA VAL A 395 -16.79 -23.83 -9.08
C VAL A 395 -16.47 -24.23 -10.52
N GLN A 396 -17.33 -23.86 -11.46
CA GLN A 396 -17.07 -24.07 -12.88
C GLN A 396 -16.22 -22.93 -13.41
N PHE A 397 -15.11 -23.27 -14.06
CA PHE A 397 -14.20 -22.32 -14.68
C PHE A 397 -14.31 -22.40 -16.19
N SER A 398 -14.64 -21.27 -16.81
CA SER A 398 -14.81 -21.12 -18.26
C SER A 398 -14.12 -19.86 -18.77
N THR A 399 -13.87 -19.81 -20.07
CA THR A 399 -13.40 -18.60 -20.75
C THR A 399 -14.50 -18.03 -21.63
N CYS A 400 -14.65 -16.69 -21.64
CA CYS A 400 -15.71 -15.98 -22.37
C CYS A 400 -15.19 -14.73 -23.09
N GLY A 401 -15.98 -14.24 -24.05
CA GLY A 401 -15.68 -13.10 -24.93
C GLY A 401 -15.15 -13.49 -26.31
N SER A 402 -15.23 -12.57 -27.27
CA SER A 402 -14.89 -12.83 -28.69
C SER A 402 -13.46 -13.33 -28.91
N GLU A 403 -12.50 -12.88 -28.08
CA GLU A 403 -11.11 -13.36 -28.09
C GLU A 403 -10.72 -14.09 -26.79
N GLN A 404 -11.72 -14.56 -26.01
CA GLN A 404 -11.49 -15.18 -24.70
C GLN A 404 -10.73 -14.26 -23.72
N GLU A 405 -10.95 -12.95 -23.79
CA GLU A 405 -10.30 -11.96 -22.92
C GLU A 405 -10.76 -12.03 -21.46
N PHE A 406 -11.91 -12.68 -21.21
CA PHE A 406 -12.51 -12.79 -19.90
C PHE A 406 -12.53 -14.24 -19.41
N ASN A 407 -12.47 -14.36 -18.09
CA ASN A 407 -12.58 -15.58 -17.32
C ASN A 407 -13.94 -15.55 -16.61
N LEU A 408 -14.70 -16.62 -16.72
CA LEU A 408 -15.99 -16.80 -16.05
C LEU A 408 -15.84 -17.88 -14.97
N PHE A 409 -16.19 -17.52 -13.74
CA PHE A 409 -16.32 -18.44 -12.61
C PHE A 409 -17.79 -18.52 -12.23
N VAL A 410 -18.39 -19.71 -12.36
CA VAL A 410 -19.76 -19.96 -11.89
C VAL A 410 -19.66 -20.71 -10.56
N LEU A 411 -20.22 -20.09 -9.53
CA LEU A 411 -20.24 -20.59 -8.17
C LEU A 411 -21.38 -21.60 -7.97
N PRO A 412 -21.35 -22.40 -6.90
CA PRO A 412 -22.35 -23.44 -6.64
C PRO A 412 -23.78 -22.90 -6.47
N ASP A 413 -23.90 -21.69 -5.94
CA ASP A 413 -25.16 -20.96 -5.73
C ASP A 413 -25.76 -20.38 -7.03
N GLY A 414 -25.07 -20.54 -8.17
CA GLY A 414 -25.46 -19.97 -9.46
C GLY A 414 -24.94 -18.55 -9.70
N SER A 415 -24.19 -17.97 -8.76
CA SER A 415 -23.55 -16.66 -8.95
C SER A 415 -22.40 -16.75 -9.95
N GLY A 416 -22.30 -15.77 -10.85
CA GLY A 416 -21.27 -15.69 -11.88
C GLY A 416 -20.30 -14.54 -11.65
N LEU A 417 -19.00 -14.80 -11.61
CA LEU A 417 -17.95 -13.78 -11.63
C LEU A 417 -17.26 -13.77 -13.00
N ILE A 418 -17.41 -12.67 -13.73
CA ILE A 418 -16.68 -12.41 -14.97
C ILE A 418 -15.50 -11.51 -14.64
N ALA A 419 -14.30 -11.93 -15.02
CA ALA A 419 -13.07 -11.22 -14.71
C ALA A 419 -12.19 -11.10 -15.95
N ARG A 420 -11.65 -9.90 -16.19
CA ARG A 420 -10.71 -9.62 -17.25
C ARG A 420 -9.41 -10.39 -16.99
N ARG A 421 -8.89 -11.05 -18.04
CA ARG A 421 -7.63 -11.77 -17.96
C ARG A 421 -6.46 -10.79 -17.81
N GLY A 422 -5.53 -11.12 -16.92
CA GLY A 422 -4.27 -10.38 -16.78
C GLY A 422 -3.43 -10.49 -18.05
N GLN A 423 -2.79 -9.40 -18.44
CA GLN A 423 -1.91 -9.35 -19.60
C GLN A 423 -0.43 -9.51 -19.20
N GLY A 424 0.37 -9.98 -20.15
CA GLY A 424 1.82 -10.15 -20.01
C GLY A 424 2.26 -11.58 -19.79
N GLN A 425 3.57 -11.77 -19.61
CA GLN A 425 4.18 -13.07 -19.44
C GLN A 425 4.52 -13.31 -17.97
N PHE A 426 3.99 -14.39 -17.41
CA PHE A 426 4.35 -14.80 -16.05
C PHE A 426 5.78 -15.36 -16.04
N PRO A 427 6.62 -15.01 -15.06
CA PRO A 427 7.97 -15.55 -14.94
C PRO A 427 7.99 -17.09 -14.93
N ASN A 428 9.03 -17.68 -15.51
CA ASN A 428 9.22 -19.13 -15.43
C ASN A 428 9.66 -19.53 -14.01
N TYR A 429 8.68 -19.81 -13.15
CA TYR A 429 8.89 -20.12 -11.74
C TYR A 429 9.48 -21.51 -11.50
N GLU A 430 9.35 -22.45 -12.44
CA GLU A 430 9.88 -23.81 -12.29
C GLU A 430 11.40 -23.85 -12.18
N ASN A 431 12.08 -22.84 -12.73
CA ASN A 431 13.53 -22.70 -12.65
C ASN A 431 14.02 -22.31 -11.25
N VAL A 432 13.15 -21.75 -10.42
CA VAL A 432 13.48 -21.29 -9.06
C VAL A 432 13.24 -22.41 -8.04
N ILE A 433 12.42 -23.41 -8.38
CA ILE A 433 12.18 -24.58 -7.53
C ILE A 433 13.37 -25.54 -7.64
N PRO A 434 14.15 -25.78 -6.56
CA PRO A 434 15.30 -26.67 -6.61
C PRO A 434 14.91 -28.10 -7.02
N LYS A 435 15.42 -28.58 -8.15
CA LYS A 435 15.21 -29.97 -8.65
C LYS A 435 16.29 -30.95 -8.18
N ALA A 436 17.43 -30.43 -7.72
CA ALA A 436 18.55 -31.23 -7.22
C ALA A 436 18.28 -31.74 -5.79
N PRO A 437 18.88 -32.88 -5.39
CA PRO A 437 18.75 -33.37 -4.02
C PRO A 437 19.30 -32.34 -3.03
N LEU A 438 18.49 -32.03 -2.02
CA LEU A 438 18.77 -31.04 -0.99
C LEU A 438 19.89 -31.52 -0.06
N GLU A 439 20.79 -30.62 0.34
CA GLU A 439 21.94 -30.96 1.20
C GLU A 439 21.56 -31.18 2.67
N GLY A 440 20.47 -30.56 3.11
CA GLY A 440 19.99 -30.61 4.47
C GLY A 440 18.48 -30.48 4.53
N LYS A 441 17.87 -31.21 5.48
CA LYS A 441 16.44 -31.12 5.76
C LYS A 441 16.24 -30.84 7.24
N VAL A 442 15.48 -29.79 7.54
CA VAL A 442 15.14 -29.42 8.91
C VAL A 442 13.64 -29.40 9.08
N VAL A 443 13.16 -30.03 10.15
CA VAL A 443 11.74 -30.09 10.48
C VAL A 443 11.51 -29.28 11.75
N PHE A 444 10.62 -28.30 11.65
CA PHE A 444 10.21 -27.45 12.77
C PHE A 444 8.76 -27.76 13.15
N GLN A 445 8.40 -27.48 14.41
CA GLN A 445 7.00 -27.32 14.77
C GLN A 445 6.55 -25.94 14.33
N ARG A 446 5.44 -25.89 13.56
CA ARG A 446 4.94 -24.66 12.95
C ARG A 446 4.71 -23.56 13.97
N GLU A 447 4.01 -23.89 15.06
CA GLU A 447 3.63 -22.92 16.10
C GLU A 447 4.85 -22.34 16.81
N GLU A 448 5.82 -23.19 17.18
CA GLU A 448 7.06 -22.76 17.84
C GLU A 448 7.90 -21.85 16.93
N LEU A 449 8.00 -22.19 15.64
CA LEU A 449 8.75 -21.38 14.67
C LEU A 449 8.07 -20.02 14.44
N LEU A 450 6.74 -20.01 14.27
CA LEU A 450 5.97 -18.78 14.08
C LEU A 450 6.04 -17.87 15.29
N ASP A 451 5.92 -18.42 16.51
CA ASP A 451 6.05 -17.66 17.75
C ASP A 451 7.46 -17.08 17.91
N GLY A 452 8.49 -17.90 17.66
CA GLY A 452 9.89 -17.45 17.66
C GLY A 452 10.17 -16.33 16.66
N LEU A 453 9.73 -16.49 15.41
CA LEU A 453 9.89 -15.46 14.36
C LEU A 453 9.09 -14.20 14.68
N THR A 454 7.88 -14.32 15.23
CA THR A 454 7.06 -13.15 15.59
C THR A 454 7.75 -12.32 16.67
N LYS A 455 8.25 -12.97 17.73
CA LYS A 455 9.03 -12.33 18.81
C LYS A 455 10.29 -11.64 18.28
N LEU A 456 11.00 -12.28 17.35
CA LEU A 456 12.22 -11.71 16.76
C LEU A 456 11.96 -10.58 15.78
N SER A 457 10.90 -10.68 14.97
CA SER A 457 10.55 -9.68 13.96
C SER A 457 10.27 -8.30 14.58
N ALA A 458 9.70 -8.27 15.80
CA ALA A 458 9.48 -7.03 16.55
C ALA A 458 10.79 -6.30 16.88
N THR A 459 11.87 -7.05 17.06
CA THR A 459 13.20 -6.53 17.32
C THR A 459 13.90 -6.16 16.01
N ALA A 460 13.86 -7.04 15.00
CA ALA A 460 14.51 -6.83 13.70
C ALA A 460 13.97 -5.61 12.93
N ARG A 461 12.70 -5.22 13.08
CA ARG A 461 12.11 -4.04 12.42
C ARG A 461 12.73 -2.70 12.82
N LYS A 462 13.53 -2.65 13.90
CA LYS A 462 14.20 -1.42 14.37
C LYS A 462 15.57 -1.19 13.74
N SER A 463 16.15 -2.21 13.11
CA SER A 463 17.46 -2.13 12.47
C SER A 463 17.35 -1.58 11.04
N GLN A 464 18.47 -1.16 10.48
CA GLN A 464 18.55 -0.69 9.09
C GLN A 464 18.39 -1.82 8.07
N ASN A 465 18.71 -3.06 8.48
CA ASN A 465 18.51 -4.30 7.72
C ASN A 465 17.64 -5.26 8.53
N ALA A 466 16.34 -5.30 8.23
CA ALA A 466 15.39 -6.17 8.91
C ALA A 466 15.53 -7.63 8.44
N ALA A 467 16.56 -8.32 8.92
CA ALA A 467 16.82 -9.74 8.64
C ALA A 467 16.81 -10.57 9.93
N VAL A 468 16.43 -11.84 9.82
CA VAL A 468 16.50 -12.82 10.91
C VAL A 468 17.42 -13.95 10.45
N LYS A 469 18.46 -14.24 11.22
CA LYS A 469 19.45 -15.24 10.88
C LYS A 469 19.13 -16.58 11.56
N LEU A 470 18.97 -17.62 10.76
CA LEU A 470 18.78 -18.98 11.27
C LEU A 470 20.12 -19.70 11.34
N GLU A 471 20.57 -20.07 12.54
CA GLU A 471 21.78 -20.88 12.73
C GLU A 471 21.37 -22.33 13.04
N LEU A 472 21.44 -23.16 12.00
CA LEU A 472 21.10 -24.57 12.07
C LEU A 472 22.28 -25.37 12.63
N SER A 473 22.09 -26.02 13.78
CA SER A 473 23.06 -26.92 14.40
C SER A 473 22.45 -28.32 14.59
N LYS A 474 23.28 -29.35 14.77
CA LYS A 474 22.81 -30.76 14.85
C LYS A 474 21.81 -31.01 15.99
N SER A 475 21.79 -30.15 17.01
CA SER A 475 20.77 -30.00 18.05
C SER A 475 21.34 -29.10 19.16
N PRO A 476 20.61 -28.07 19.67
CA PRO A 476 19.36 -27.50 19.18
C PRO A 476 19.59 -26.46 18.07
N ALA A 477 18.64 -26.35 17.13
CA ALA A 477 18.63 -25.23 16.16
C ALA A 477 18.43 -23.91 16.91
N CYS A 478 19.27 -22.91 16.67
CA CYS A 478 19.20 -21.62 17.34
C CYS A 478 18.78 -20.55 16.34
N ILE A 479 17.68 -19.87 16.62
CA ILE A 479 17.18 -18.74 15.82
C ILE A 479 17.70 -17.46 16.46
N LYS A 480 18.48 -16.67 15.73
CA LYS A 480 19.05 -15.40 16.23
C LYS A 480 18.59 -14.25 15.35
N ALA A 481 18.13 -13.15 15.95
CA ALA A 481 17.96 -11.90 15.19
C ALA A 481 19.23 -11.05 15.35
N GLU A 482 19.79 -10.59 14.24
CA GLU A 482 20.94 -9.69 14.25
C GLU A 482 20.40 -8.26 14.44
N ASN A 483 20.57 -7.73 15.65
CA ASN A 483 20.31 -6.34 15.97
C ASN A 483 21.36 -5.89 16.99
N ASP A 484 21.68 -4.59 17.04
CA ASP A 484 22.66 -4.02 18.00
C ASP A 484 22.25 -4.24 19.48
N GLY A 485 21.07 -4.81 19.73
CA GLY A 485 20.68 -5.46 20.99
C GLY A 485 20.26 -6.91 20.75
N THR A 486 20.94 -7.87 21.38
CA THR A 486 20.69 -9.31 21.26
C THR A 486 19.39 -9.74 21.93
N ALA A 487 18.44 -10.25 21.14
CA ALA A 487 17.31 -11.04 21.63
C ALA A 487 17.44 -12.47 21.11
N ASN A 488 17.56 -13.45 22.02
CA ASN A 488 17.79 -14.86 21.71
C ASN A 488 16.66 -15.75 22.25
N PRO A 489 15.56 -15.95 21.50
CA PRO A 489 14.60 -17.00 21.83
C PRO A 489 15.20 -18.36 21.46
N ARG A 490 15.16 -19.32 22.40
CA ARG A 490 15.51 -20.71 22.13
C ARG A 490 14.24 -21.48 21.74
N CYS A 491 14.25 -22.15 20.60
CA CYS A 491 13.23 -23.14 20.26
C CYS A 491 13.71 -24.52 20.72
N SER A 492 12.95 -25.17 21.60
CA SER A 492 13.23 -26.51 22.12
C SER A 492 12.41 -27.56 21.35
N GLY A 493 12.88 -27.99 20.18
CA GLY A 493 12.10 -29.02 19.44
C GLY A 493 12.59 -29.48 18.07
N ALA A 494 13.60 -28.85 17.46
CA ALA A 494 14.02 -29.22 16.11
C ALA A 494 14.80 -30.55 16.08
N ARG A 495 14.29 -31.56 15.34
CA ARG A 495 15.06 -32.76 14.99
C ARG A 495 15.70 -32.54 13.62
N SER A 496 17.03 -32.57 13.54
CA SER A 496 17.75 -32.62 12.27
C SER A 496 17.92 -34.08 11.85
N CYS A 497 17.51 -34.43 10.62
CA CYS A 497 17.76 -35.74 10.04
C CYS A 497 18.82 -35.57 8.94
N PHE A 498 20.10 -35.63 9.30
CA PHE A 498 21.19 -35.72 8.32
C PHE A 498 21.36 -37.20 7.91
N GLY A 499 20.73 -37.60 6.80
CA GLY A 499 20.93 -38.92 6.21
C GLY A 499 22.20 -38.95 5.36
N LYS A 500 23.25 -39.66 5.82
CA LYS A 500 24.34 -40.10 4.92
C LYS A 500 23.77 -41.14 3.96
N SER A 501 23.96 -40.92 2.67
CA SER A 501 23.71 -41.94 1.64
C SER A 501 24.61 -43.15 1.89
N GLN A 502 24.06 -44.25 2.41
CA GLN A 502 24.60 -45.58 2.19
C GLN A 502 23.59 -46.35 1.36
N GLY A 503 24.00 -46.69 0.13
CA GLY A 503 23.15 -47.38 -0.82
C GLY A 503 22.84 -48.80 -0.35
N HIS A 504 21.58 -49.20 -0.44
CA HIS A 504 21.19 -50.59 -0.60
C HIS A 504 20.09 -50.68 -1.66
N ARG A 505 20.39 -51.51 -2.66
CA ARG A 505 19.58 -51.89 -3.80
C ARG A 505 18.42 -52.77 -3.29
N ARG A 506 17.16 -52.44 -3.61
CA ARG A 506 16.10 -53.45 -3.78
C ARG A 506 14.91 -52.91 -4.59
N GLN A 507 14.25 -53.87 -5.23
CA GLN A 507 13.39 -53.77 -6.41
C GLN A 507 12.00 -53.17 -6.13
N SER A 508 11.44 -52.60 -7.20
CA SER A 508 10.07 -52.12 -7.49
C SER A 508 8.90 -53.04 -7.04
N PRO A 509 7.59 -52.70 -7.23
CA PRO A 509 6.91 -51.38 -7.27
C PRO A 509 5.50 -51.33 -6.56
N VAL A 510 4.85 -50.14 -6.61
CA VAL A 510 3.36 -49.87 -6.52
C VAL A 510 2.75 -49.76 -5.10
N PRO A 511 1.61 -49.05 -4.85
CA PRO A 511 1.17 -47.67 -5.14
C PRO A 511 0.69 -46.91 -3.86
N ASP A 512 -0.06 -45.81 -4.06
CA ASP A 512 -0.95 -45.11 -3.12
C ASP A 512 -0.34 -43.99 -2.27
N SER A 513 -0.45 -42.77 -2.80
CA SER A 513 -0.32 -41.53 -2.04
C SER A 513 -1.54 -40.62 -2.28
N VAL A 514 -2.69 -41.05 -1.78
CA VAL A 514 -3.70 -40.12 -1.27
C VAL A 514 -3.47 -40.02 0.24
N ARG A 515 -2.74 -38.99 0.65
CA ARG A 515 -2.76 -38.54 2.05
C ARG A 515 -2.83 -37.03 2.04
N GLN A 516 -4.03 -36.53 2.32
CA GLN A 516 -4.34 -35.15 2.67
C GLN A 516 -3.30 -34.62 3.66
N GLU A 517 -2.60 -33.54 3.32
CA GLU A 517 -1.88 -32.73 4.30
C GLU A 517 -2.88 -31.83 5.04
N SER A 518 -3.57 -32.44 6.00
CA SER A 518 -4.01 -31.76 7.21
C SER A 518 -3.00 -32.11 8.31
N GLY A 519 -1.95 -31.30 8.49
CA GLY A 519 -0.89 -31.64 9.46
C GLY A 519 -0.18 -30.42 10.05
N ASP A 520 -0.10 -30.38 11.38
CA ASP A 520 0.56 -29.41 12.28
C ASP A 520 2.09 -29.19 12.07
N ARG A 521 2.66 -29.61 10.93
CA ARG A 521 4.11 -29.59 10.71
C ARG A 521 4.45 -28.95 9.38
N ASP A 522 4.94 -27.71 9.44
CA ASP A 522 5.52 -27.04 8.28
C ASP A 522 6.93 -27.58 8.01
N ARG A 523 7.23 -27.86 6.73
CA ARG A 523 8.56 -28.27 6.28
C ARG A 523 9.28 -27.08 5.67
N LEU A 524 10.53 -26.86 6.07
CA LEU A 524 11.39 -25.86 5.47
C LEU A 524 12.61 -26.59 4.87
N ASP A 525 12.68 -26.59 3.55
CA ASP A 525 13.73 -27.25 2.78
C ASP A 525 14.69 -26.17 2.27
N GLU A 526 15.95 -26.19 2.72
CA GLU A 526 16.98 -25.22 2.33
C GLU A 526 17.96 -25.88 1.36
N ALA A 527 18.05 -25.34 0.14
CA ALA A 527 19.00 -25.77 -0.88
C ALA A 527 20.21 -24.83 -0.89
N ILE A 528 21.32 -25.22 -0.27
CA ILE A 528 22.58 -24.48 -0.36
C ILE A 528 23.33 -24.98 -1.60
N PRO A 529 23.66 -24.13 -2.59
CA PRO A 529 24.46 -24.55 -3.73
C PRO A 529 25.90 -24.88 -3.28
N LYS A 530 26.44 -26.00 -3.77
CA LYS A 530 27.83 -26.40 -3.54
C LYS A 530 28.79 -25.39 -4.16
N GLY A 531 29.30 -24.50 -3.33
CA GLY A 531 30.44 -23.66 -3.66
C GLY A 531 30.28 -22.20 -3.29
N ASP A 532 29.99 -21.89 -2.03
CA ASP A 532 30.55 -20.67 -1.42
C ASP A 532 30.43 -20.73 0.11
N LEU A 533 31.41 -21.37 0.74
CA LEU A 533 31.69 -21.18 2.17
C LEU A 533 32.55 -19.91 2.34
N ARG A 534 32.05 -18.77 1.87
CA ARG A 534 32.49 -17.45 2.33
C ARG A 534 31.24 -16.65 2.62
N GLY A 535 31.17 -16.23 3.87
CA GLY A 535 29.96 -15.66 4.46
C GLY A 535 29.38 -14.56 3.59
N ASP A 536 28.20 -14.81 3.04
CA ASP A 536 27.30 -13.77 2.62
C ASP A 536 25.92 -13.99 3.23
N ARG A 537 25.34 -12.86 3.63
CA ARG A 537 24.13 -12.68 4.41
C ARG A 537 22.89 -13.01 3.56
N VAL A 538 21.93 -13.72 4.15
CA VAL A 538 20.54 -13.81 3.67
C VAL A 538 19.67 -12.86 4.49
#